data_AF-A0A9J6HDV7-F1
#
_entry.id   AF-A0A9J6HDV7-F1
#
_cell.length_a   1.000
_cell.length_b   1.000
_cell.length_c   1.000
_cell.angle_alpha   90.00
_cell.angle_beta   90.00
_cell.angle_gamma   90.00
#
_symmetry.space_group_name_H-M   'P 1'
#
loop_
_entity.id
_entity.type
_entity.pdbx_description
1 polymer ?
#
loop_
_entity_poly.entity_id
_entity_poly.type
_entity_poly.pdbx_seq_one_letter_code
_entity_poly.pdbx_strand_id
1 'polypeptide(L)'
;MFKAPLSSGKDINSFYAIRCSRVASTIFMQGPEYTGYLTSDQALADYADLVTWLKNNLPGAKTSKVVAFGGSYGALLSTWFRIKYPHIIDA
;
A
#
# COMPACT_ATOMS: atom_id res chain seq x y z
N MET A 1 -22.43 0.67 -6.67
CA MET A 1 -22.79 0.33 -5.27
C MET A 1 -22.57 -1.17 -5.09
N PHE A 2 -21.33 -1.60 -4.87
CA PHE A 2 -21.03 -2.99 -4.54
C PHE A 2 -20.39 -2.99 -3.16
N LYS A 3 -21.16 -3.45 -2.18
CA LYS A 3 -20.80 -3.47 -0.76
C LYS A 3 -20.14 -4.82 -0.52
N ALA A 4 -18.82 -4.84 -0.34
CA ALA A 4 -18.13 -6.06 0.08
C ALA A 4 -18.57 -6.41 1.51
N PRO A 5 -18.90 -7.68 1.81
CA PRO A 5 -19.32 -8.08 3.13
C PRO A 5 -18.11 -8.01 4.08
N LEU A 6 -18.27 -7.26 5.17
CA LEU A 6 -17.38 -7.32 6.32
C LEU A 6 -17.56 -8.68 6.98
N SER A 7 -16.73 -9.65 6.58
CA SER A 7 -16.55 -10.90 7.33
C SER A 7 -15.86 -10.55 8.65
N SER A 8 -16.59 -10.78 9.73
CA SER A 8 -16.19 -10.61 11.12
C SER A 8 -14.82 -11.24 11.43
N GLY A 9 -13.97 -10.46 12.11
CA GLY A 9 -13.08 -10.95 13.17
C GLY A 9 -11.95 -11.89 12.75
N LYS A 10 -11.08 -11.48 11.82
CA LYS A 10 -9.75 -12.09 11.68
C LYS A 10 -8.66 -11.04 11.64
N ASP A 11 -7.68 -11.24 12.50
CA ASP A 11 -6.61 -10.35 12.90
C ASP A 11 -5.93 -9.59 11.75
N ILE A 12 -5.86 -8.26 11.90
CA ILE A 12 -5.19 -7.33 10.98
C ILE A 12 -3.69 -7.61 10.77
N ASN A 13 -3.11 -8.51 11.57
CA ASN A 13 -1.72 -8.95 11.47
C ASN A 13 -1.49 -10.06 10.43
N SER A 14 -2.54 -10.58 9.77
CA SER A 14 -2.41 -11.63 8.75
C SER A 14 -2.12 -11.10 7.35
N PHE A 15 -2.30 -9.80 7.08
CA PHE A 15 -2.08 -9.22 5.74
C PHE A 15 -0.61 -9.10 5.35
N TYR A 16 0.30 -9.00 6.32
CA TYR A 16 1.76 -9.03 6.09
C TYR A 16 2.30 -10.43 5.75
N ALA A 17 1.46 -11.47 5.78
CA ALA A 17 1.89 -12.86 5.66
C ALA A 17 2.02 -13.38 4.22
N ILE A 18 2.31 -12.52 3.23
CA ILE A 18 3.15 -12.95 2.10
C ILE A 18 4.61 -13.00 2.61
N ARG A 19 4.84 -13.73 3.71
CA ARG A 19 6.17 -14.17 4.10
C ARG A 19 6.49 -15.34 3.16
N CYS A 20 7.26 -15.01 2.13
CA CYS A 20 8.07 -15.93 1.34
C CYS A 20 8.62 -17.05 2.25
N SER A 21 8.01 -18.23 2.17
CA SER A 21 8.58 -19.47 2.70
C SER A 21 8.19 -20.59 1.75
N ARG A 22 9.24 -21.22 1.20
CA ARG A 22 9.26 -22.40 0.31
C ARG A 22 9.02 -22.16 -1.18
N VAL A 23 10.17 -22.01 -1.88
CA VAL A 23 10.53 -22.59 -3.18
C VAL A 23 9.36 -23.18 -4.00
N ALA A 24 8.88 -22.43 -5.00
CA ALA A 24 8.50 -22.96 -6.32
C ALA A 24 7.98 -21.84 -7.24
N SER A 25 8.76 -21.60 -8.30
CA SER A 25 8.31 -21.43 -9.68
C SER A 25 7.40 -20.25 -10.06
N THR A 26 7.89 -19.54 -11.08
CA THR A 26 7.40 -18.35 -11.81
C THR A 26 5.98 -18.42 -12.39
N ILE A 27 5.10 -19.31 -11.92
CA ILE A 27 3.77 -19.60 -12.49
C ILE A 27 2.61 -19.29 -11.50
N PHE A 28 2.90 -18.94 -10.23
CA PHE A 28 1.86 -18.82 -9.19
C PHE A 28 1.23 -17.42 -9.00
N MET A 29 1.57 -16.43 -9.83
CA MET A 29 1.03 -15.06 -9.70
C MET A 29 -0.08 -14.75 -10.73
N GLN A 30 -0.82 -15.77 -11.19
CA GLN A 30 -1.90 -15.61 -12.19
C GLN A 30 -3.24 -16.25 -11.79
N GLY A 31 -3.39 -16.70 -10.54
CA GLY A 31 -4.67 -17.19 -10.01
C GLY A 31 -5.57 -16.04 -9.53
N PRO A 32 -6.90 -16.11 -9.74
CA PRO A 32 -7.86 -15.09 -9.25
C PRO A 32 -7.81 -14.92 -7.71
N GLU A 33 -7.34 -15.92 -6.99
CA GLU A 33 -7.13 -15.87 -5.53
C GLU A 33 -6.02 -14.90 -5.08
N TYR A 34 -5.10 -14.50 -5.98
CA TYR A 34 -3.96 -13.61 -5.66
C TYR A 34 -4.06 -12.23 -6.34
N THR A 35 -4.80 -12.10 -7.44
CA THR A 35 -4.94 -10.82 -8.17
C THR A 35 -5.92 -9.85 -7.51
N GLY A 36 -6.77 -10.32 -6.59
CA GLY A 36 -7.71 -9.47 -5.85
C GLY A 36 -7.06 -8.41 -4.96
N TYR A 37 -5.78 -8.59 -4.59
CA TYR A 37 -5.03 -7.63 -3.77
C TYR A 37 -4.24 -6.62 -4.61
N LEU A 38 -4.15 -6.82 -5.93
CA LEU A 38 -3.40 -5.94 -6.85
C LEU A 38 -4.26 -4.75 -7.28
N THR A 39 -4.70 -3.94 -6.31
CA THR A 39 -5.47 -2.71 -6.59
C THR A 39 -4.65 -1.47 -6.28
N SER A 40 -4.87 -0.41 -7.05
CA SER A 40 -4.22 0.89 -6.84
C SER A 40 -4.50 1.46 -5.46
N ASP A 41 -5.71 1.22 -4.94
CA ASP A 41 -6.11 1.71 -3.62
C ASP A 41 -5.36 1.01 -2.49
N GLN A 42 -5.13 -0.30 -2.61
CA GLN A 42 -4.30 -1.03 -1.66
C GLN A 42 -2.85 -0.57 -1.72
N ALA A 43 -2.30 -0.37 -2.93
CA ALA A 43 -0.94 0.15 -3.10
C ALA A 43 -0.76 1.54 -2.46
N LEU A 44 -1.77 2.41 -2.56
CA LEU A 44 -1.74 3.74 -1.92
C LEU A 44 -1.82 3.65 -0.39
N ALA A 45 -2.60 2.70 0.15
CA ALA A 45 -2.64 2.46 1.59
C ALA A 45 -1.29 1.97 2.12
N ASP A 46 -0.65 1.04 1.42
CA ASP A 46 0.67 0.53 1.80
C ASP A 46 1.74 1.64 1.78
N TYR A 47 1.66 2.58 0.82
CA TYR A 47 2.53 3.76 0.80
C TYR A 47 2.29 4.71 1.97
N ALA A 48 1.03 4.93 2.38
CA ALA A 48 0.69 5.73 3.54
C ALA A 48 1.29 5.15 4.84
N ASP A 49 1.16 3.83 5.01
CA ASP A 49 1.68 3.13 6.18
C ASP A 49 3.22 3.17 6.22
N LEU A 50 3.87 2.95 5.08
CA LEU A 50 5.33 3.04 4.98
C LEU A 50 5.85 4.44 5.32
N VAL A 51 5.24 5.50 4.78
CA VAL A 51 5.66 6.88 5.06
C VAL A 51 5.46 7.20 6.55
N THR A 52 4.34 6.78 7.13
CA THR A 52 4.06 6.98 8.57
C THR A 52 5.07 6.25 9.43
N TRP A 53 5.40 5.01 9.08
CA TRP A 53 6.43 4.24 9.76
C TRP A 53 7.80 4.92 9.67
N LEU A 54 8.19 5.40 8.48
CA LEU A 54 9.46 6.11 8.29
C LEU A 54 9.54 7.37 9.16
N LYS A 55 8.50 8.20 9.18
CA LYS A 55 8.48 9.43 10.00
C LYS A 55 8.57 9.16 11.51
N ASN A 56 8.07 8.01 11.96
CA ASN A 56 8.11 7.62 13.37
C ASN A 56 9.44 6.97 13.79
N ASN A 57 10.09 6.22 12.89
CA ASN A 57 11.30 5.46 13.20
C ASN A 57 12.60 6.21 12.87
N LEU A 58 12.57 7.21 11.98
CA LEU A 58 13.73 8.02 11.64
C LEU A 58 13.82 9.26 12.55
N PRO A 59 14.94 9.46 13.27
CA PRO A 59 15.14 10.65 14.09
C PRO A 59 15.19 11.90 13.19
N GLY A 60 14.43 12.92 13.55
CA GLY A 60 14.30 14.16 12.76
C GLY A 60 13.30 14.12 11.60
N ALA A 61 12.71 12.97 11.28
CA ALA A 61 11.79 12.83 10.14
C ALA A 61 10.33 13.21 10.45
N LYS A 62 9.96 13.40 11.72
CA LYS A 62 8.57 13.69 12.15
C LYS A 62 7.99 14.92 11.47
N THR A 63 8.78 15.98 11.32
CA THR A 63 8.35 17.25 10.71
C THR A 63 8.82 17.40 9.26
N SER A 64 9.47 16.38 8.70
CA SER A 64 9.97 16.43 7.33
C SER A 64 8.83 16.45 6.32
N LYS A 65 9.04 17.23 5.26
CA LYS A 65 8.16 17.30 4.09
C LYS A 65 8.28 16.02 3.26
N VAL A 66 7.15 15.53 2.76
CA VAL A 66 7.12 14.32 1.93
C VAL A 66 6.67 14.69 0.52
N VAL A 67 7.47 14.29 -0.47
CA VAL A 67 7.20 14.55 -1.90
C VAL A 67 7.03 13.22 -2.62
N ALA A 68 5.91 13.05 -3.32
CA ALA A 68 5.66 11.89 -4.17
C ALA A 68 6.12 12.18 -5.60
N PHE A 69 6.94 11.30 -6.17
CA PHE A 69 7.40 11.42 -7.55
C PHE A 69 7.14 10.12 -8.32
N GLY A 70 6.80 10.25 -9.61
CA GLY A 70 6.56 9.11 -10.48
C GLY A 70 6.29 9.53 -11.92
N GLY A 71 6.52 8.61 -12.86
CA GLY A 71 6.24 8.76 -14.29
C GLY A 71 5.24 7.71 -14.78
N SER A 72 4.55 7.98 -15.90
CA SER A 72 3.52 7.08 -16.45
C SER A 72 2.42 6.77 -15.41
N TYR A 73 2.07 5.49 -15.20
CA TYR A 73 1.12 5.09 -14.16
C TYR A 73 1.56 5.53 -12.74
N GLY A 74 2.87 5.60 -12.49
CA GLY A 74 3.42 6.13 -11.25
C GLY A 74 3.12 7.62 -11.04
N ALA A 75 2.94 8.40 -12.11
CA ALA A 75 2.52 9.81 -12.01
C ALA A 75 1.05 9.91 -11.59
N LEU A 76 0.19 9.05 -12.16
CA LEU A 76 -1.22 8.95 -11.74
C LEU A 76 -1.34 8.52 -10.29
N LEU A 77 -0.56 7.51 -9.87
CA LEU A 77 -0.51 7.09 -8.47
C LEU A 77 -0.01 8.21 -7.56
N SER A 78 1.05 8.94 -7.93
CA SER A 78 1.54 10.08 -7.13
C SER A 78 0.48 11.16 -7.00
N THR A 79 -0.24 11.46 -8.07
CA THR A 79 -1.34 12.44 -8.08
C THR A 79 -2.50 11.96 -7.20
N TRP A 80 -2.93 10.70 -7.34
CA TRP A 80 -3.99 10.12 -6.51
C TRP A 80 -3.58 10.00 -5.05
N PHE A 81 -2.30 9.78 -4.76
CA PHE A 81 -1.78 9.74 -3.41
C PHE A 81 -1.93 11.10 -2.74
N ARG A 82 -1.61 12.19 -3.44
CA ARG A 82 -1.83 13.56 -2.95
C ARG A 82 -3.31 13.87 -2.71
N ILE A 83 -4.19 13.44 -3.61
CA ILE A 83 -5.64 13.66 -3.49
C ILE A 83 -6.24 12.88 -2.31
N LYS A 84 -5.88 11.60 -2.15
CA LYS A 84 -6.44 10.72 -1.11
C LYS A 84 -5.80 10.93 0.26
N TYR A 85 -4.51 11.26 0.32
CA TYR A 85 -3.74 11.40 1.56
C TYR A 85 -3.05 12.77 1.66
N PRO A 86 -3.81 13.88 1.66
CA PRO A 86 -3.23 15.22 1.69
C PRO A 86 -2.52 15.55 3.02
N HIS A 87 -2.74 14.75 4.06
CA HIS A 87 -2.12 14.88 5.38
C HIS A 87 -0.76 14.17 5.46
N ILE A 88 -0.42 13.31 4.49
CA ILE A 88 0.83 12.54 4.46
C ILE A 88 1.82 13.14 3.46
N ILE A 89 1.34 13.43 2.24
CA ILE A 89 2.15 14.03 1.16
C ILE A 89 1.94 15.54 1.12
N ASP A 90 3.03 16.29 0.99
CA ASP A 90 3.00 17.75 0.82
C ASP A 90 3.03 18.19 -0.65
N ALA A 91 3.74 17.45 -1.51
CA ALA A 91 3.89 17.75 -2.94
C ALA A 91 3.88 16.48 -3.81
#